data_AF-A0A3C0JC35-F1
#
_entry.id   AF-A0A3C0JC35-F1
#
_cell.length_a   1.000
_cell.length_b   1.000
_cell.length_c   1.000
_cell.angle_alpha   90.00
_cell.angle_beta   90.00
_cell.angle_gamma   90.00
#
_symmetry.space_group_name_H-M   'P 1'
#
loop_
_entity.id
_entity.type
_entity.pdbx_description
1 polymer ?
#
loop_
_entity_poly.entity_id
_entity_poly.type
_entity_poly.pdbx_seq_one_letter_code
_entity_poly.pdbx_strand_id
1 'polypeptide(L)' 'DLELGAALSRHELNVRLEGDGARLHANGVQLGDGRRHLDTRLGIEHIARDTACELVWRGMADARSKVVFHGGIHIRPG' A
#
# COMPACT_ATOMS: atom_id res chain seq x y z
N ASP A 1 26.70 -15.07 15.97
CA ASP A 1 25.84 -14.98 14.78
C ASP A 1 25.16 -13.63 14.81
N LEU A 2 25.45 -12.77 13.85
CA LEU A 2 24.99 -11.38 13.84
C LEU A 2 24.07 -11.22 12.62
N GLU A 3 22.82 -11.61 12.75
CA GLU A 3 21.80 -11.27 11.75
C GLU A 3 21.43 -9.79 11.88
N LEU A 4 21.98 -8.97 11.00
CA LEU A 4 21.61 -7.56 10.82
C LEU A 4 20.29 -7.42 10.04
N GLY A 5 19.20 -7.96 10.64
CA GLY A 5 17.87 -7.36 10.67
C GLY A 5 17.10 -7.13 9.37
N ALA A 6 16.18 -8.05 9.07
CA ALA A 6 15.01 -7.92 8.17
C ALA A 6 15.29 -7.48 6.73
N ALA A 7 15.69 -8.43 5.88
CA ALA A 7 15.69 -8.27 4.43
C ALA A 7 14.30 -8.04 3.82
N LEU A 8 13.19 -8.21 4.57
CA LEU A 8 11.82 -7.99 4.12
C LEU A 8 11.03 -7.18 5.14
N SER A 9 10.40 -6.08 4.69
CA SER A 9 9.40 -5.31 5.41
C SER A 9 8.12 -5.32 4.59
N ARG A 10 7.00 -5.75 5.21
CA ARG A 10 5.68 -5.76 4.58
C ARG A 10 4.74 -4.80 5.29
N HIS A 11 4.07 -3.95 4.52
CA HIS A 11 3.00 -3.08 4.98
C HIS A 11 1.69 -3.50 4.32
N GLU A 12 0.60 -3.60 5.07
CA GLU A 12 -0.71 -3.91 4.52
C GLU A 12 -1.70 -2.79 4.89
N LEU A 13 -2.40 -2.26 3.88
CA LEU A 13 -3.47 -1.30 4.05
C LEU A 13 -4.76 -1.88 3.48
N ASN A 14 -5.70 -2.21 4.37
CA ASN A 14 -7.04 -2.68 4.02
C ASN A 14 -8.08 -1.66 4.50
N VAL A 15 -8.87 -1.12 3.58
CA VAL A 15 -9.88 -0.07 3.86
C VAL A 15 -11.20 -0.44 3.22
N ARG A 16 -12.29 -0.25 3.97
CA ARG A 16 -13.67 -0.43 3.51
C ARG A 16 -14.42 0.89 3.64
N LEU A 17 -14.90 1.42 2.52
CA LEU A 17 -15.69 2.64 2.45
C LEU A 17 -17.18 2.27 2.53
N GLU A 18 -17.68 2.17 3.77
CA GLU A 18 -19.03 1.66 4.10
C GLU A 18 -20.11 2.73 4.24
N GLY A 19 -19.74 4.02 4.31
CA GLY A 19 -20.69 5.13 4.38
C GLY A 19 -20.89 5.80 3.02
N ASP A 20 -22.11 6.22 2.73
CA ASP A 20 -22.41 7.04 1.54
C ASP A 20 -21.54 8.31 1.56
N GLY A 21 -20.87 8.59 0.45
CA GLY A 21 -19.96 9.74 0.33
C GLY A 21 -18.61 9.59 1.05
N ALA A 22 -18.27 8.41 1.59
CA ALA A 22 -17.01 8.21 2.30
C ALA A 22 -15.80 8.45 1.39
N ARG A 23 -14.76 9.09 1.95
CA ARG A 23 -13.53 9.45 1.23
C ARG A 23 -12.30 8.84 1.88
N LEU A 24 -11.44 8.25 1.07
CA LEU A 24 -10.10 7.82 1.46
C LEU A 24 -9.05 8.71 0.80
N HIS A 25 -8.09 9.19 1.58
CA HIS A 25 -6.82 9.71 1.08
C HIS A 25 -5.72 8.84 1.68
N ALA A 26 -5.05 8.06 0.83
CA ALA A 26 -4.02 7.12 1.25
C ALA A 26 -2.75 7.35 0.45
N ASN A 27 -1.72 7.87 1.12
CA ASN A 27 -0.46 8.26 0.50
C ASN A 27 0.72 7.58 1.20
N GLY A 28 1.76 7.25 0.44
CA GLY A 28 2.93 6.60 1.00
C GLY A 28 4.20 6.79 0.19
N VAL A 29 5.34 6.69 0.89
CA VAL A 29 6.67 6.68 0.31
C VAL A 29 7.41 5.43 0.77
N GLN A 30 8.06 4.73 -0.16
CA GLN A 30 8.91 3.59 0.12
C GLN A 30 10.33 3.90 -0.36
N LEU A 31 11.30 3.78 0.53
CA LEU A 31 12.72 4.00 0.22
C LEU A 31 13.52 2.76 0.63
N GLY A 32 13.89 1.96 -0.37
CA GLY A 32 14.77 0.81 -0.19
C GLY A 32 16.23 1.19 -0.40
N ASP A 33 17.13 0.62 0.39
CA ASP A 33 18.58 0.65 0.17
C ASP A 33 19.22 -0.72 0.43
N GLY A 34 20.52 -0.83 0.13
CA GLY A 34 21.31 -2.02 0.42
C GLY A 34 20.74 -3.27 -0.24
N ARG A 35 20.13 -4.16 0.57
CA ARG A 35 19.48 -5.40 0.12
C ARG A 35 18.06 -5.56 0.66
N ARG A 36 17.43 -4.46 1.11
CA ARG A 36 16.08 -4.48 1.70
C ARG A 36 15.02 -4.77 0.64
N HIS A 37 14.01 -5.55 1.01
CA HIS A 37 12.80 -5.81 0.24
C HIS A 37 11.65 -5.12 0.97
N LEU A 38 11.07 -4.09 0.37
CA LEU A 38 9.88 -3.42 0.86
C LEU A 38 8.70 -3.90 0.03
N ASP A 39 7.65 -4.34 0.70
CA ASP A 39 6.44 -4.85 0.07
C ASP A 39 5.22 -4.16 0.67
N THR A 40 4.51 -3.37 -0.13
CA THR A 40 3.24 -2.76 0.28
C THR A 40 2.10 -3.47 -0.41
N ARG A 41 1.13 -3.94 0.40
CA ARG A 41 -0.11 -4.58 -0.03
C ARG A 41 -1.30 -3.68 0.23
N LEU A 42 -2.19 -3.56 -0.75
CA LEU A 42 -3.38 -2.73 -0.66
C LEU A 42 -4.65 -3.53 -0.98
N GLY A 43 -5.67 -3.39 -0.13
CA GLY A 43 -7.05 -3.77 -0.42
C GLY A 43 -8.00 -2.62 -0.10
N ILE A 44 -8.53 -1.94 -1.12
CA ILE A 44 -9.56 -0.92 -0.94
C ILE A 44 -10.88 -1.46 -1.47
N GLU A 45 -11.92 -1.45 -0.64
CA GLU A 45 -13.28 -1.77 -1.04
C GLU A 45 -14.18 -0.54 -0.96
N HIS A 46 -14.70 -0.12 -2.11
CA HIS A 46 -15.81 0.82 -2.21
C HIS A 46 -17.12 0.02 -2.04
N ILE A 47 -17.76 0.18 -0.89
CA ILE A 47 -18.96 -0.58 -0.51
C ILE A 47 -20.23 0.26 -0.64
N ALA A 48 -20.18 1.52 -0.23
CA ALA A 48 -21.29 2.45 -0.27
C ALA A 48 -21.24 3.38 -1.51
N ARG A 49 -22.34 4.13 -1.72
CA ARG A 49 -22.49 5.02 -2.88
C ARG A 49 -21.62 6.26 -2.76
N ASP A 50 -21.30 6.86 -3.91
CA ASP A 50 -20.59 8.15 -4.03
C ASP A 50 -19.27 8.20 -3.25
N THR A 51 -18.63 7.05 -3.07
CA THR A 51 -17.34 6.94 -2.38
C THR A 51 -16.19 7.40 -3.27
N ALA A 52 -15.15 7.98 -2.68
CA ALA A 52 -13.97 8.45 -3.41
C ALA A 52 -12.67 7.98 -2.75
N CYS A 53 -11.65 7.74 -3.56
CA CYS A 53 -10.31 7.37 -3.09
C CYS A 53 -9.24 8.13 -3.87
N GLU A 54 -8.35 8.80 -3.15
CA GLU A 54 -7.09 9.32 -3.67
C GLU A 54 -5.95 8.45 -3.14
N LEU A 55 -5.14 7.92 -4.07
CA LEU A 55 -4.12 6.92 -3.79
C LEU A 55 -2.79 7.31 -4.45
N VAL A 56 -1.87 7.90 -3.68
CA VAL A 56 -0.54 8.29 -4.22
C VAL A 56 0.57 7.54 -3.49
N TRP A 57 1.24 6.65 -4.21
CA TRP A 57 2.43 5.97 -3.71
C TRP A 57 3.66 6.29 -4.54
N ARG A 58 4.79 6.54 -3.86
CA ARG A 58 6.09 6.76 -4.49
C ARG A 58 7.09 5.75 -3.95
N GLY A 59 7.78 5.08 -4.87
CA GLY A 59 8.82 4.11 -4.53
C GLY A 59 10.16 4.56 -5.09
N MET A 60 11.21 4.46 -4.28
CA MET A 60 12.59 4.62 -4.70
C MET A 60 13.42 3.46 -4.12
N ALA A 61 14.25 2.86 -4.97
CA ALA A 61 15.11 1.75 -4.61
C ALA A 61 16.56 2.13 -4.96
N ASP A 62 17.46 1.96 -3.98
CA ASP A 62 18.89 2.09 -4.14
C ASP A 62 19.62 0.74 -3.99
N ALA A 63 20.83 0.63 -4.52
CA ALA A 63 21.69 -0.55 -4.53
C ALA A 63 20.98 -1.81 -5.07
N ARG A 64 20.81 -2.85 -4.24
CA ARG A 64 20.13 -4.10 -4.59
C ARG A 64 18.82 -4.27 -3.83
N SER A 65 18.23 -3.16 -3.39
CA SER A 65 16.92 -3.18 -2.76
C SER A 65 15.81 -3.49 -3.77
N LYS A 66 14.65 -3.90 -3.26
CA LYS A 66 13.43 -4.10 -4.03
C LYS A 66 12.31 -3.36 -3.34
N VAL A 67 11.52 -2.61 -4.11
CA VAL A 67 10.30 -1.97 -3.64
C VAL A 67 9.15 -2.51 -4.46
N VAL A 68 8.21 -3.15 -3.79
CA VAL A 68 7.04 -3.79 -4.38
C VAL A 68 5.81 -3.06 -3.86
N PHE A 69 4.89 -2.74 -4.76
CA PHE A 69 3.57 -2.24 -4.45
C PHE A 69 2.57 -3.10 -5.21
N HIS A 70 1.66 -3.77 -4.50
CA HIS A 70 0.64 -4.59 -5.12
C HIS A 70 -0.66 -4.52 -4.34
N GLY A 71 -1.76 -4.84 -5.02
CA GLY A 71 -3.08 -4.69 -4.44
C GLY A 71 -4.07 -4.19 -5.46
N GLY A 72 -5.27 -3.90 -4.98
CA GLY A 72 -6.36 -3.50 -5.86
C GLY A 72 -7.42 -2.67 -5.16
N ILE A 73 -8.23 -2.06 -6.01
CA ILE A 73 -9.45 -1.35 -5.62
C ILE A 73 -10.60 -2.19 -6.16
N HIS A 74 -11.48 -2.62 -5.27
CA HIS A 74 -12.72 -3.30 -5.63
C HIS A 74 -13.90 -2.37 -5.39
N ILE A 75 -14.73 -2.20 -6.41
CA ILE A 75 -15.96 -1.42 -6.34
C ILE A 75 -17.12 -2.41 -6.37
N ARG A 76 -17.91 -2.43 -5.29
CA ARG A 76 -19.09 -3.29 -5.20
C ARG A 76 -20.22 -2.69 -6.05
N PRO A 77 -21.08 -3.55 -6.65
CA PRO A 77 -22.28 -3.09 -7.32
C PRO A 77 -23.27 -2.47 -6.32
N GLY A 78 -23.89 -1.35 -6.69
CA GLY A 78 -24.82 -0.58 -5.85
C GLY A 78 -24.68 0.92 -6.10
#